data_AF-A0A8T1ARE2-F1
#
_entry.id   AF-A0A8T1ARE2-F1
#
_cell.length_a   1.000
_cell.length_b   1.000
_cell.length_c   1.000
_cell.angle_alpha   90.00
_cell.angle_beta   90.00
_cell.angle_gamma   90.00
#
_symmetry.space_group_name_H-M   'P 1'
#
loop_
_entity.id
_entity.type
_entity.pdbx_description
1 polymer ?
#
loop_
_entity_poly.entity_id
_entity_poly.type
_entity_poly.pdbx_seq_one_letter_code
_entity_poly.pdbx_strand_id
1 'polypeptide(L)'
;MPPSRLPKSMAEKKEVVTWIELHGVTPAKAADHFQNERGWKVSAAQVRYWWKQKESIKNAPVSNLRLRGAGAKPRLAEVEDMIFD
;
A
#
# COMPACT_ATOMS: atom_id res chain seq x y z
N MET A 1 5.77 18.20 -14.41
CA MET A 1 5.73 17.75 -13.00
C MET A 1 5.82 16.24 -12.96
N PRO A 2 6.60 15.61 -12.06
CA PRO A 2 6.51 14.17 -11.88
C PRO A 2 5.09 13.81 -11.40
N PRO A 3 4.52 12.68 -11.84
CA PRO A 3 3.22 12.25 -11.34
C PRO A 3 3.29 12.13 -9.81
N SER A 4 2.47 12.91 -9.11
CA SER A 4 2.32 12.84 -7.66
C SER A 4 1.92 11.41 -7.28
N ARG A 5 2.89 10.62 -6.83
CA ARG A 5 2.63 9.30 -6.24
C ARG A 5 1.98 9.53 -4.89
N LEU A 6 0.66 9.44 -4.84
CA LEU A 6 -0.07 9.53 -3.58
C LEU A 6 0.30 8.32 -2.72
N PRO A 7 0.83 8.53 -1.50
CA PRO A 7 1.11 7.42 -0.60
C PRO A 7 -0.21 6.75 -0.23
N LYS A 8 -0.26 5.43 -0.34
CA LYS A 8 -1.40 4.62 0.12
C LYS A 8 -1.20 4.26 1.60
N SER A 9 -2.26 4.39 2.37
CA SER A 9 -2.31 4.02 3.79
C SER A 9 -2.06 2.52 3.99
N MET A 10 -1.77 2.09 5.22
CA MET A 10 -1.66 0.66 5.52
C MET A 10 -2.99 -0.06 5.42
N ALA A 11 -4.11 0.61 5.73
CA ALA A 11 -5.46 0.09 5.51
C ALA A 11 -5.67 -0.33 4.05
N GLU A 12 -5.37 0.57 3.11
CA GLU A 12 -5.53 0.29 1.67
C GLU A 12 -4.57 -0.81 1.20
N LYS A 13 -3.33 -0.83 1.71
CA LYS A 13 -2.38 -1.91 1.39
C LYS A 13 -2.88 -3.26 1.90
N LYS A 14 -3.43 -3.31 3.11
CA LYS A 14 -4.04 -4.52 3.69
C LYS A 14 -5.23 -4.98 2.86
N GLU A 15 -6.11 -4.06 2.46
CA GLU A 15 -7.26 -4.37 1.60
C GLU A 15 -6.79 -5.07 0.31
N VAL A 16 -5.76 -4.54 -0.35
CA VAL A 16 -5.21 -5.15 -1.56
C VAL A 16 -4.69 -6.56 -1.31
N VAL A 17 -3.92 -6.77 -0.23
CA VAL A 17 -3.38 -8.09 0.12
C VAL A 17 -4.50 -9.08 0.44
N THR A 18 -5.49 -8.69 1.25
CA THR A 18 -6.64 -9.52 1.62
C THR A 18 -7.49 -9.86 0.39
N TRP A 19 -7.71 -8.90 -0.51
CA TRP A 19 -8.47 -9.12 -1.73
C TRP A 19 -7.80 -10.14 -2.65
N ILE A 20 -6.46 -10.06 -2.82
CA ILE A 20 -5.67 -11.03 -3.57
C ILE A 20 -5.77 -12.43 -2.95
N GLU A 21 -5.66 -12.54 -1.62
CA GLU A 21 -5.78 -13.83 -0.90
C GLU A 21 -7.18 -14.45 -1.08
N LEU A 22 -8.24 -13.65 -0.93
CA LEU A 22 -9.62 -14.12 -1.01
C LEU A 22 -10.00 -14.61 -2.41
N HIS A 23 -9.57 -13.90 -3.46
CA HIS A 23 -9.96 -14.20 -4.83
C HIS A 23 -8.98 -15.16 -5.53
N GLY A 24 -7.83 -15.48 -4.93
CA GLY A 24 -6.82 -16.37 -5.53
C GLY A 24 -6.24 -15.84 -6.86
N VAL A 25 -6.27 -14.52 -7.06
CA VAL A 25 -5.88 -13.89 -8.33
C VAL A 25 -4.45 -13.37 -8.30
N THR A 26 -3.90 -13.06 -9.48
CA THR A 26 -2.57 -12.49 -9.56
C THR A 26 -2.56 -11.02 -9.15
N PRO A 27 -1.43 -10.49 -8.62
CA PRO A 27 -1.27 -9.07 -8.31
C PRO A 27 -1.56 -8.12 -9.50
N ALA A 28 -1.43 -8.58 -10.74
CA ALA A 28 -1.78 -7.80 -11.92
C ALA A 28 -3.29 -7.62 -12.05
N LYS A 29 -4.07 -8.71 -11.91
CA LYS A 29 -5.55 -8.64 -11.91
C LYS A 29 -6.09 -7.79 -10.76
N ALA A 30 -5.44 -7.84 -9.60
CA ALA A 30 -5.78 -6.95 -8.50
C ALA A 30 -5.55 -5.48 -8.85
N ALA A 31 -4.45 -5.15 -9.53
CA ALA A 31 -4.21 -3.78 -9.98
C ALA A 31 -5.32 -3.29 -10.92
N ASP A 32 -5.78 -4.12 -11.85
CA ASP A 32 -6.88 -3.78 -12.76
C ASP A 32 -8.19 -3.53 -11.99
N HIS A 33 -8.52 -4.37 -11.01
CA HIS A 33 -9.68 -4.17 -10.14
C HIS A 33 -9.60 -2.83 -9.38
N PHE A 34 -8.49 -2.58 -8.68
CA PHE A 34 -8.34 -1.35 -7.91
C PHE A 34 -8.24 -0.09 -8.79
N GLN A 35 -7.76 -0.20 -10.03
CA GLN A 35 -7.78 0.91 -10.98
C GLN A 35 -9.18 1.17 -11.53
N ASN A 36 -9.83 0.15 -12.08
CA ASN A 36 -11.05 0.32 -12.87
C ASN A 36 -12.31 0.36 -12.01
N GLU A 37 -12.40 -0.49 -10.99
CA GLU A 37 -13.59 -0.58 -10.14
C GLU A 37 -13.53 0.38 -8.95
N ARG A 38 -12.33 0.63 -8.43
CA ARG A 38 -12.11 1.51 -7.27
C ARG A 38 -11.57 2.91 -7.65
N GLY A 39 -11.13 3.12 -8.89
CA GLY A 39 -10.60 4.41 -9.34
C GLY A 39 -9.23 4.78 -8.74
N TRP A 40 -8.50 3.82 -8.17
CA TRP A 40 -7.24 4.10 -7.48
C TRP A 40 -6.09 4.32 -8.47
N LYS A 41 -5.28 5.34 -8.19
CA LYS A 41 -3.98 5.56 -8.87
C LYS A 41 -2.91 4.60 -8.31
N VAL A 42 -3.01 3.32 -8.65
CA VAL A 42 -2.04 2.28 -8.26
C VAL A 42 -1.49 1.60 -9.52
N SER A 43 -0.25 1.13 -9.51
CA SER A 43 0.33 0.36 -10.62
C SER A 43 0.46 -1.12 -10.29
N ALA A 44 0.46 -2.00 -11.29
CA ALA A 44 0.71 -3.42 -11.09
C ALA A 44 2.07 -3.71 -10.42
N ALA A 45 3.09 -2.89 -10.68
CA ALA A 45 4.38 -2.99 -10.00
C ALA A 45 4.28 -2.71 -8.50
N GLN A 46 3.48 -1.72 -8.12
CA GLN A 46 3.22 -1.36 -6.72
C GLN A 46 2.42 -2.44 -5.99
N VAL A 47 1.39 -3.00 -6.64
CA VAL A 47 0.63 -4.13 -6.09
C VAL A 47 1.53 -5.37 -5.92
N ARG A 48 2.38 -5.69 -6.90
CA ARG A 48 3.38 -6.77 -6.77
C ARG A 48 4.34 -6.54 -5.61
N TYR A 49 4.79 -5.30 -5.40
CA TYR A 49 5.67 -4.96 -4.29
C TYR A 49 5.01 -5.19 -2.93
N TRP A 50 3.75 -4.76 -2.77
CA TRP A 50 2.98 -5.04 -1.56
C TRP A 50 2.76 -6.53 -1.36
N TRP A 51 2.44 -7.26 -2.43
CA TRP A 51 2.27 -8.71 -2.35
C TRP A 51 3.55 -9.43 -1.87
N LYS A 52 4.73 -9.01 -2.34
CA LYS A 52 6.01 -9.53 -1.84
C LYS A 52 6.22 -9.27 -0.34
N GLN A 53 5.59 -8.23 0.21
CA GLN A 53 5.69 -7.82 1.61
C GLN A 53 4.42 -8.14 2.40
N LYS A 54 3.56 -9.04 1.90
CA LYS A 54 2.22 -9.29 2.45
C LYS A 54 2.22 -9.62 3.94
N GLU A 55 3.18 -10.41 4.42
CA GLU A 55 3.28 -10.77 5.84
C GLU A 55 3.55 -9.54 6.71
N SER A 56 4.48 -8.68 6.28
CA SER A 56 4.78 -7.43 6.97
C SER A 56 3.59 -6.47 6.94
N ILE A 57 2.85 -6.40 5.82
CA ILE A 57 1.65 -5.56 5.69
C ILE A 57 0.54 -6.04 6.60
N LYS A 58 0.28 -7.36 6.67
CA LYS A 58 -0.75 -7.95 7.53
C LYS A 58 -0.48 -7.67 9.01
N ASN A 59 0.77 -7.80 9.43
CA ASN A 59 1.19 -7.63 10.82
C ASN A 59 1.37 -6.16 11.24
N ALA A 60 1.42 -5.21 10.29
CA ALA A 60 1.56 -3.79 10.61
C ALA A 60 0.27 -3.20 11.20
N PRO A 61 0.33 -2.34 12.23
CA PRO A 61 -0.80 -1.52 12.66
C PRO A 61 -1.41 -0.71 11.49
N VAL A 62 -2.74 -0.56 11.49
CA VAL A 62 -3.46 0.18 10.44
C VAL A 62 -3.13 1.68 10.47
N SER A 63 -2.82 2.20 11.66
CA SER A 63 -2.38 3.58 11.90
C SER A 63 -1.01 3.91 11.29
N ASN A 64 -0.20 2.91 10.94
CA ASN A 64 1.11 3.18 10.35
C ASN A 64 0.97 3.64 8.90
N LEU A 65 1.58 4.77 8.54
CA LEU A 65 1.66 5.17 7.13
C LEU A 65 2.61 4.26 6.32
N ARG A 66 3.64 3.71 6.98
CA ARG A 66 4.79 3.05 6.34
C ARG A 66 5.16 1.73 7.02
N LEU A 67 5.74 0.82 6.24
CA LEU A 67 6.38 -0.39 6.77
C LEU A 67 7.74 -0.01 7.36
N ARG A 68 7.98 -0.39 8.61
CA ARG A 68 9.27 -0.16 9.27
C ARG A 68 10.37 -0.94 8.53
N GLY A 69 11.44 -0.26 8.14
CA GLY A 69 12.58 -0.87 7.42
C GLY A 69 12.45 -0.96 5.89
N ALA A 70 11.37 -0.47 5.27
CA ALA A 70 11.16 -0.52 3.81
C ALA A 70 12.00 0.49 2.99
N GLY A 71 13.20 0.84 3.46
CA GLY A 71 14.25 1.56 2.71
C GLY A 71 14.06 3.06 2.48
N ALA A 72 12.84 3.59 2.50
CA ALA A 72 12.61 5.02 2.31
C ALA A 72 12.70 5.77 3.66
N LYS A 73 13.83 6.44 3.93
CA LYS A 73 13.98 7.37 5.05
C LYS A 73 12.85 8.44 5.00
N PRO A 74 12.14 8.69 6.11
CA PRO A 74 11.21 9.81 6.19
C PRO A 74 11.96 11.12 5.94
N ARG A 75 11.35 12.07 5.23
CA ARG A 75 11.96 13.40 5.07
C ARG A 75 11.81 14.23 6.35
N LEU A 76 10.76 13.98 7.13
CA LEU A 76 10.44 14.60 8.43
C LEU A 76 9.71 13.57 9.30
N ALA A 77 10.45 12.68 9.97
CA ALA A 77 9.89 11.56 10.74
C ALA A 77 8.93 12.03 11.86
N GLU A 78 9.25 13.16 12.50
CA GLU A 78 8.50 13.69 13.64
C GLU A 78 7.15 14.32 13.25
N VAL A 79 7.05 14.84 12.03
CA VAL A 79 5.83 15.53 11.54
C VAL A 79 4.83 14.53 10.98
N GLU A 80 5.28 13.42 10.39
CA GLU A 80 4.38 12.38 9.86
C GLU A 80 3.63 11.62 10.99
N ASP A 81 4.22 11.53 12.21
CA ASP A 81 3.62 10.86 13.38
C ASP A 81 2.70 11.78 14.21
N MET A 82 2.86 13.11 14.14
CA MET A 82 2.06 14.08 14.92
C MET A 82 0.72 14.47 14.29
N ILE A 83 0.47 14.18 13.01
CA ILE A 83 -0.70 14.70 12.29
C ILE A 83 -1.98 13.87 12.56
N PHE A 84 -1.88 12.70 13.20
CA PHE A 84 -3.04 11.84 13.44
C PHE A 84 -2.99 11.17 14.81
N ASP A 85 -3.43 11.91 15.83
CA ASP A 85 -4.03 11.39 17.08
C ASP A 85 -5.56 11.42 16.94
#